data_AF-A0A925CJ80-F1
#
_entry.id   AF-A0A925CJ80-F1
#
_cell.length_a   1.000
_cell.length_b   1.000
_cell.length_c   1.000
_cell.angle_alpha   90.00
_cell.angle_beta   90.00
_cell.angle_gamma   90.00
#
_symmetry.space_group_name_H-M   'P 1'
#
loop_
_entity.id
_entity.type
_entity.pdbx_description
1 polymer ?
#
loop_
_entity_poly.entity_id
_entity_poly.type
_entity_poly.pdbx_seq_one_letter_code
_entity_poly.pdbx_strand_id
1 'polypeptide(L)'
;MTTRTDADRFFEDTGFFGCAIYDYAFTNLGILGIQCYAGITRHAKSATWMAGGVLVSFMAAAVQVNGVALHDHFNHNDLDHVIQMGGMHLFYRGALPLKDR
;
A
#
# COMPACT_ATOMS: atom_id res chain seq x y z
N MET A 1 24.27 -30.59 -16.77
CA MET A 1 22.91 -30.25 -16.32
C MET A 1 22.93 -30.39 -14.80
N THR A 2 23.40 -29.34 -14.11
CA THR A 2 23.70 -29.39 -12.68
C THR A 2 22.41 -29.24 -11.89
N THR A 3 22.10 -30.23 -11.05
CA THR A 3 20.93 -30.21 -10.17
C THR A 3 21.12 -29.12 -9.13
N ARG A 4 20.47 -27.99 -9.39
CA ARG A 4 20.30 -26.87 -8.46
C ARG A 4 19.68 -27.39 -7.16
N THR A 5 20.34 -27.17 -6.03
CA THR A 5 19.90 -27.67 -4.72
C THR A 5 18.66 -26.90 -4.23
N ASP A 6 17.85 -27.54 -3.39
CA ASP A 6 16.58 -26.94 -2.97
C ASP A 6 16.79 -25.77 -2.00
N ALA A 7 17.94 -25.74 -1.32
CA ALA A 7 18.34 -24.67 -0.41
C ALA A 7 18.59 -23.35 -1.15
N ASP A 8 19.29 -23.36 -2.28
CA ASP A 8 19.56 -22.12 -3.03
C ASP A 8 18.31 -21.57 -3.75
N ARG A 9 17.33 -22.40 -4.09
CA ARG A 9 16.00 -21.92 -4.50
C ARG A 9 15.26 -21.21 -3.36
N PHE A 10 15.31 -21.77 -2.15
CA PHE A 10 14.63 -21.16 -0.99
C PHE A 10 15.22 -19.80 -0.62
N PHE A 11 16.56 -19.65 -0.67
CA PHE A 11 17.22 -18.37 -0.41
C PHE A 11 17.00 -17.35 -1.53
N GLU A 12 16.94 -17.77 -2.79
CA GLU A 12 16.55 -16.87 -3.88
C GLU A 12 15.10 -16.42 -3.76
N ASP A 13 14.15 -17.31 -3.50
CA ASP A 13 12.73 -16.97 -3.37
C ASP A 13 12.49 -16.01 -2.20
N THR A 14 13.11 -16.26 -1.04
CA THR A 14 12.98 -15.38 0.13
C THR A 14 13.69 -14.03 -0.07
N GLY A 15 14.86 -14.03 -0.69
CA GLY A 15 15.59 -12.80 -1.04
C GLY A 15 14.86 -11.95 -2.08
N PHE A 16 14.31 -12.58 -3.11
CA PHE A 16 13.57 -11.92 -4.19
C PHE A 16 12.22 -11.36 -3.70
N PHE A 17 11.51 -12.13 -2.88
CA PHE A 17 10.26 -11.71 -2.25
C PHE A 17 10.48 -10.51 -1.31
N GLY A 18 11.52 -10.55 -0.49
CA GLY A 18 11.90 -9.42 0.37
C GLY A 18 12.25 -8.18 -0.46
N CYS A 19 13.07 -8.32 -1.50
CA CYS A 19 13.46 -7.22 -2.38
C CYS A 19 12.23 -6.58 -3.07
N ALA A 20 11.28 -7.40 -3.53
CA ALA A 20 10.03 -6.93 -4.12
C ALA A 20 9.18 -6.14 -3.12
N ILE A 21 9.10 -6.60 -1.86
CA ILE A 21 8.40 -5.85 -0.79
C ILE A 21 9.07 -4.49 -0.55
N TYR A 22 10.40 -4.46 -0.46
CA TYR A 22 11.14 -3.22 -0.26
C TYR A 22 10.96 -2.23 -1.40
N ASP A 23 11.01 -2.70 -2.65
CA ASP A 23 10.83 -1.86 -3.84
C ASP A 23 9.41 -1.26 -3.90
N TYR A 24 8.38 -2.05 -3.59
CA TYR A 24 7.00 -1.59 -3.52
C TYR A 24 6.79 -0.58 -2.38
N ALA A 25 7.35 -0.84 -1.21
CA ALA A 25 7.28 0.06 -0.06
C ALA A 25 7.99 1.39 -0.33
N PHE A 26 9.19 1.32 -0.93
CA PHE A 26 9.98 2.50 -1.30
C PHE A 26 9.26 3.36 -2.34
N THR A 27 8.68 2.74 -3.36
CA THR A 27 7.93 3.44 -4.40
C THR A 27 6.71 4.16 -3.82
N ASN A 28 5.93 3.48 -2.95
CA ASN A 28 4.78 4.08 -2.29
C ASN A 28 5.16 5.23 -1.33
N LEU A 29 6.29 5.13 -0.62
CA LEU A 29 6.82 6.23 0.19
C LEU A 29 7.25 7.43 -0.66
N GLY A 30 7.85 7.19 -1.84
CA GLY A 30 8.20 8.23 -2.80
C GLY A 30 6.97 8.99 -3.31
N ILE A 31 5.93 8.25 -3.71
CA ILE A 31 4.64 8.82 -4.13
C ILE A 31 4.02 9.64 -3.00
N LEU A 32 3.98 9.09 -1.77
CA LEU A 32 3.49 9.81 -0.59
C LEU A 32 4.25 11.12 -0.36
N GLY A 33 5.58 11.09 -0.42
CA GLY A 33 6.43 12.27 -0.25
C GLY A 33 6.14 13.36 -1.27
N ILE A 34 5.99 12.98 -2.54
CA ILE A 34 5.66 13.91 -3.64
C ILE A 34 4.26 14.50 -3.46
N GLN A 35 3.27 13.68 -3.10
CA GLN A 35 1.90 14.15 -2.83
C GLN A 35 1.82 15.08 -1.62
N CYS A 36 2.52 14.77 -0.53
CA CYS A 36 2.63 15.65 0.64
C CYS A 36 3.31 16.97 0.28
N TYR A 37 4.43 16.92 -0.45
CA TYR A 37 5.14 18.11 -0.91
C TYR A 37 4.26 18.98 -1.82
N ALA A 38 3.55 18.38 -2.78
CA ALA A 38 2.61 19.09 -3.64
C ALA A 38 1.42 19.67 -2.85
N GLY A 39 0.94 18.96 -1.82
CA GLY A 39 -0.13 19.44 -0.94
C GLY A 39 0.26 20.66 -0.13
N ILE A 40 1.47 20.65 0.44
CA ILE A 40 2.01 21.75 1.25
C ILE A 40 2.35 22.97 0.37
N THR A 41 2.92 22.75 -0.81
CA THR A 41 3.38 23.85 -1.68
C THR A 41 2.31 24.43 -2.60
N ARG A 42 1.33 23.62 -3.03
CA ARG A 42 0.30 24.05 -4.00
C ARG A 42 -1.09 24.22 -3.38
N HIS A 43 -1.27 23.98 -2.07
CA HIS A 43 -2.57 23.98 -1.38
C HIS A 43 -3.68 23.23 -2.15
N ALA A 44 -3.28 22.19 -2.89
CA ALA A 44 -4.21 21.45 -3.71
C ALA A 44 -5.14 20.66 -2.77
N LYS A 45 -6.44 20.99 -2.75
CA LYS A 45 -7.43 20.25 -1.95
C LYS A 45 -7.39 18.74 -2.22
N SER A 46 -6.99 18.34 -3.43
CA SER A 46 -6.74 16.95 -3.85
C SER A 46 -5.66 16.24 -3.01
N ALA A 47 -4.62 16.96 -2.55
CA ALA A 47 -3.50 16.38 -1.82
C ALA A 47 -3.89 15.83 -0.44
N THR A 48 -4.84 16.46 0.26
CA THR A 48 -5.33 15.95 1.54
C THR A 48 -6.08 14.63 1.37
N TRP A 49 -6.84 14.47 0.29
CA TRP A 49 -7.53 13.21 -0.04
C TRP A 49 -6.54 12.13 -0.47
N MET A 50 -5.52 12.46 -1.25
CA MET A 50 -4.46 11.51 -1.63
C MET A 50 -3.62 11.07 -0.43
N ALA A 51 -3.23 12.00 0.44
CA ALA A 51 -2.51 11.68 1.68
C ALA A 51 -3.35 10.78 2.61
N GLY A 52 -4.66 11.07 2.72
CA GLY A 52 -5.60 10.21 3.45
C GLY A 52 -5.71 8.80 2.86
N GLY A 53 -5.78 8.68 1.53
CA GLY A 53 -5.77 7.37 0.85
C GLY A 53 -4.51 6.55 1.16
N VAL A 54 -3.33 7.19 1.14
CA VAL A 54 -2.07 6.51 1.47
C VAL A 54 -2.01 6.09 2.94
N LEU A 55 -2.42 6.96 3.87
CA LEU A 55 -2.46 6.61 5.29
C LEU A 55 -3.37 5.40 5.55
N VAL A 56 -4.53 5.34 4.88
CA VAL A 56 -5.44 4.20 4.97
C VAL A 56 -4.83 2.94 4.38
N SER A 57 -4.06 3.03 3.29
CA SER A 57 -3.29 1.88 2.77
C SER A 57 -2.24 1.36 3.77
N PHE A 58 -1.56 2.25 4.49
CA PHE A 58 -0.65 1.82 5.57
C PHE A 58 -1.40 1.18 6.74
N MET A 59 -2.60 1.65 7.08
CA MET A 59 -3.44 1.02 8.09
C MET A 59 -3.90 -0.38 7.67
N ALA A 60 -4.26 -0.57 6.39
CA ALA A 60 -4.62 -1.87 5.84
C ALA A 60 -3.43 -2.86 5.99
N ALA A 61 -2.25 -2.44 5.52
CA ALA A 61 -1.02 -3.22 5.66
C ALA A 61 -0.70 -3.54 7.13
N ALA A 62 -0.89 -2.60 8.05
CA ALA A 62 -0.69 -2.83 9.48
C ALA A 62 -1.69 -3.86 10.05
N VAL A 63 -2.95 -3.82 9.62
CA VAL A 63 -3.97 -4.81 10.01
C VAL A 63 -3.61 -6.20 9.49
N GLN A 64 -3.11 -6.28 8.26
CA GLN A 64 -2.69 -7.54 7.66
C GLN A 64 -1.45 -8.14 8.35
N VAL A 65 -0.43 -7.33 8.66
CA VAL A 65 0.78 -7.78 9.36
C VAL A 65 0.48 -8.22 10.80
N ASN A 66 -0.43 -7.53 11.49
CA ASN A 66 -0.82 -7.88 12.86
C ASN A 66 -1.80 -9.06 12.91
N GLY A 67 -2.28 -9.57 11.77
CA GLY A 67 -3.20 -10.71 11.72
C GLY A 67 -4.50 -10.46 12.46
N VAL A 68 -4.99 -9.21 12.50
CA VAL A 68 -6.19 -8.83 13.25
C VAL A 68 -7.42 -9.47 12.62
N ALA A 69 -7.92 -10.55 13.22
CA ALA A 69 -9.17 -11.19 12.84
C ALA A 69 -10.29 -10.69 13.77
N LEU A 70 -11.35 -10.12 13.18
CA LEU A 70 -12.50 -9.64 13.95
C LEU A 70 -13.46 -10.78 14.31
N HIS A 71 -13.47 -11.86 13.52
CA HIS A 71 -14.35 -13.01 13.71
C HIS A 71 -13.80 -14.24 12.97
N ASP A 72 -14.22 -15.47 13.33
CA ASP A 72 -13.78 -16.72 12.67
C ASP A 72 -14.11 -16.78 11.16
N HIS A 73 -15.13 -16.02 10.73
CA HIS A 73 -15.52 -15.87 9.32
C HIS A 73 -15.11 -14.53 8.70
N PHE A 74 -14.50 -13.63 9.48
CA PHE A 74 -14.06 -12.31 9.02
C PHE A 74 -12.59 -12.12 9.41
N ASN A 75 -11.75 -12.63 8.53
CA ASN A 75 -10.33 -12.77 8.77
C ASN A 75 -9.59 -11.44 8.50
N HIS A 76 -8.32 -11.38 8.88
CA HIS A 76 -7.43 -10.25 8.60
C HIS A 76 -7.38 -9.88 7.11
N ASN A 77 -7.56 -10.86 6.22
CA ASN A 77 -7.64 -10.62 4.78
C ASN A 77 -8.89 -9.84 4.38
N ASP A 78 -10.05 -10.17 4.95
CA ASP A 78 -11.32 -9.49 4.64
C ASP A 78 -11.32 -8.07 5.21
N LEU A 79 -10.76 -7.90 6.41
CA LEU A 79 -10.62 -6.61 7.06
C LEU A 79 -9.63 -5.69 6.32
N ASP A 80 -8.49 -6.23 5.87
CA ASP A 80 -7.55 -5.51 5.01
C ASP A 80 -8.22 -5.00 3.74
N HIS A 81 -8.96 -5.87 3.05
CA HIS A 81 -9.68 -5.49 1.82
C HIS A 81 -10.72 -4.39 2.07
N VAL A 82 -11.44 -4.43 3.21
CA VAL A 82 -12.40 -3.37 3.57
C VAL A 82 -11.71 -2.03 3.82
N ILE A 83 -10.59 -2.03 4.54
CA ILE A 83 -9.83 -0.81 4.80
C ILE A 83 -9.25 -0.27 3.48
N GLN A 84 -8.75 -1.15 2.62
CA GLN A 84 -8.23 -0.81 1.30
C GLN A 84 -9.31 -0.22 0.38
N MET A 85 -10.54 -0.72 0.42
CA MET A 85 -11.68 -0.11 -0.28
C MET A 85 -11.95 1.32 0.20
N GLY A 86 -11.80 1.59 1.50
CA GLY A 86 -11.84 2.94 2.06
C GLY A 86 -10.74 3.83 1.47
N GLY A 87 -9.51 3.35 1.42
CA GLY A 87 -8.37 4.06 0.81
C GLY A 87 -8.60 4.38 -0.67
N MET A 88 -9.14 3.42 -1.43
CA MET A 88 -9.51 3.61 -2.83
C MET A 88 -10.58 4.70 -3.01
N HIS A 89 -11.55 4.77 -2.10
CA HIS A 89 -12.56 5.84 -2.11
C HIS A 89 -11.93 7.23 -1.88
N LEU A 90 -10.98 7.34 -0.95
CA LEU A 90 -10.22 8.57 -0.72
C LEU A 90 -9.42 9.01 -1.96
N PHE A 91 -8.76 8.07 -2.63
CA PHE A 91 -8.06 8.37 -3.89
C PHE A 91 -9.02 8.85 -4.98
N TYR A 92 -10.17 8.20 -5.15
CA TYR A 92 -11.19 8.61 -6.10
C TYR A 92 -11.68 10.05 -5.83
N ARG A 93 -11.90 10.39 -4.56
CA ARG A 93 -12.28 11.74 -4.12
C ARG A 93 -11.18 12.77 -4.36
N GLY A 94 -9.92 12.38 -4.23
CA GLY A 94 -8.77 13.23 -4.56
C GLY A 94 -8.60 13.44 -6.07
N ALA A 95 -8.99 12.47 -6.90
CA ALA A 95 -8.90 12.55 -8.36
C ALA A 95 -10.06 13.33 -9.01
N LEU A 96 -11.24 13.36 -8.38
CA LEU A 96 -12.42 14.07 -8.87
C LEU A 96 -12.16 15.55 -9.25
N PRO A 97 -11.47 16.37 -8.42
CA PRO A 97 -11.13 17.75 -8.76
C PRO A 97 -10.12 17.92 -9.91
N LEU A 98 -9.43 16.86 -10.34
CA LEU A 98 -8.48 16.89 -11.45
C LEU A 98 -9.17 16.71 -12.81
N LYS A 99 -10.42 16.22 -12.84
CA LYS A 99 -11.18 15.94 -14.06
C LYS A 99 -11.69 17.19 -14.78
N ASP A 100 -11.62 18.36 -14.13
CA ASP A 100 -12.22 19.61 -14.62
C ASP A 100 -11.15 20.69 -14.94
N ARG A 101 -10.01 20.27 -15.50
CA ARG A 101 -8.95 21.15 -16.00
C ARG A 101 -8.44 20.70 -17.36
#